data_AF-A0A7S4MYS9-F1
#
_entry.id   AF-A0A7S4MYS9-F1
#
_cell.length_a   1.000
_cell.length_b   1.000
_cell.length_c   1.000
_cell.angle_alpha   90.00
_cell.angle_beta   90.00
_cell.angle_gamma   90.00
#
_symmetry.space_group_name_H-M   'P 1'
#
loop_
_entity.id
_entity.type
_entity.pdbx_description
1 polymer ?
#
loop_
_entity_poly.entity_id
_entity_poly.type
_entity_poly.pdbx_seq_one_letter_code
_entity_poly.pdbx_strand_id
1 'polypeptide(L)'
;GVHLDGTILKVNMVNAGKDGAAQPSFDAIADANLRVLRRTLPVSVLTVNYLSGGQPLVEAAGRLDAINKLKAARGGDRYAPWNLSFSWSAAIQMPLFELCKDASLERDASTGLPLKAMAKAYVANLRVASEAALGQMTKNVSATPQQATAIN
;
A
#
# COMPACT_ATOMS: atom_id res chain seq x y z
N GLY A 1 5.15 30.53 8.69
CA GLY A 1 4.28 29.49 8.11
C GLY A 1 5.12 28.30 7.67
N VAL A 2 4.50 27.21 7.25
CA VAL A 2 5.20 26.02 6.72
C VAL A 2 5.45 26.19 5.22
N HIS A 3 6.66 25.88 4.74
CA HIS A 3 7.00 25.88 3.32
C HIS A 3 6.59 24.54 2.67
N LEU A 4 5.42 24.52 2.02
CA LEU A 4 4.75 23.29 1.58
C LEU A 4 5.52 22.51 0.51
N ASP A 5 6.34 23.16 -0.31
CA ASP A 5 7.15 22.52 -1.35
C ASP A 5 8.18 21.55 -0.76
N GLY A 6 8.63 21.81 0.48
CA GLY A 6 9.51 20.94 1.26
C GLY A 6 8.77 19.89 2.10
N THR A 7 7.46 19.72 1.92
CA THR A 7 6.64 18.82 2.74
C THR A 7 6.20 17.58 1.99
N ILE A 8 6.01 16.51 2.77
CA ILE A 8 5.40 15.27 2.35
C ILE A 8 4.16 15.05 3.21
N LEU A 9 3.05 14.68 2.58
CA LEU A 9 1.83 14.35 3.30
C LEU A 9 1.73 12.84 3.50
N LYS A 10 1.66 12.38 4.75
CA LYS A 10 1.34 10.99 5.09
C LYS A 10 -0.09 10.90 5.62
N VAL A 11 -0.93 10.14 4.93
CA VAL A 11 -2.39 10.08 5.21
C VAL A 11 -2.92 8.66 5.21
N ASN A 12 -4.06 8.46 5.86
CA ASN A 12 -4.88 7.28 5.65
C ASN A 12 -5.53 7.29 4.25
N MET A 13 -5.87 6.11 3.76
CA MET A 13 -6.81 6.01 2.64
C MET A 13 -8.21 6.34 3.12
N VAL A 14 -9.01 6.96 2.25
CA VAL A 14 -10.46 7.09 2.43
C VAL A 14 -11.09 5.74 2.09
N ASN A 15 -11.46 4.97 3.11
CA ASN A 15 -12.12 3.66 2.98
C ASN A 15 -13.18 3.47 4.07
N ALA A 16 -13.94 2.38 4.02
CA ALA A 16 -14.90 2.05 5.05
C ALA A 16 -14.20 1.68 6.36
N GLY A 17 -14.87 1.95 7.48
CA GLY A 17 -14.44 1.47 8.79
C GLY A 17 -14.44 -0.07 8.84
N LYS A 18 -13.70 -0.63 9.82
CA LYS A 18 -13.55 -2.08 9.99
C LYS A 18 -14.90 -2.77 10.21
N ASP A 19 -15.78 -2.16 10.99
CA ASP A 19 -17.12 -2.69 11.30
C ASP A 19 -18.18 -2.23 10.29
N GLY A 20 -17.76 -1.70 9.14
CA GLY A 20 -18.67 -1.27 8.07
C GLY A 20 -19.33 -2.47 7.40
N ALA A 21 -20.67 -2.43 7.29
CA ALA A 21 -21.48 -3.53 6.77
C ALA A 21 -21.14 -3.95 5.32
N ALA A 22 -20.61 -3.03 4.50
CA ALA A 22 -20.18 -3.33 3.13
C ALA A 22 -18.86 -2.62 2.81
N GLN A 23 -17.88 -3.39 2.32
CA GLN A 23 -16.62 -2.85 1.86
C GLN A 23 -16.77 -2.29 0.43
N PRO A 24 -16.46 -1.00 0.19
CA PRO A 24 -16.57 -0.42 -1.14
C PRO A 24 -15.60 -1.05 -2.14
N SER A 25 -15.93 -0.96 -3.43
CA SER A 25 -15.00 -1.36 -4.49
C SER A 25 -13.75 -0.49 -4.50
N PHE A 26 -12.65 -1.01 -5.07
CA PHE A 26 -11.41 -0.24 -5.20
C PHE A 26 -11.60 1.03 -6.04
N ASP A 27 -12.48 1.00 -7.04
CA ASP A 27 -12.82 2.18 -7.86
C ASP A 27 -13.55 3.26 -7.04
N ALA A 28 -14.47 2.86 -6.16
CA ALA A 28 -15.17 3.79 -5.28
C ALA A 28 -14.22 4.42 -4.26
N ILE A 29 -13.29 3.62 -3.72
CA ILE A 29 -12.20 4.10 -2.86
C ILE A 29 -11.31 5.07 -3.62
N ALA A 30 -10.94 4.74 -4.86
CA ALA A 30 -10.08 5.57 -5.69
C ALA A 30 -10.71 6.95 -5.95
N ASP A 31 -11.99 6.99 -6.34
CA ASP A 31 -12.72 8.24 -6.54
C ASP A 31 -12.79 9.07 -5.26
N ALA A 32 -13.13 8.43 -4.13
CA ALA A 32 -13.24 9.11 -2.84
C ALA A 32 -11.91 9.76 -2.41
N ASN A 33 -10.79 9.05 -2.57
CA ASN A 33 -9.46 9.57 -2.23
C ASN A 33 -9.08 10.77 -3.11
N LEU A 34 -9.18 10.63 -4.44
CA LEU A 34 -8.85 11.72 -5.36
C LEU A 34 -9.75 12.94 -5.14
N ARG A 35 -11.04 12.72 -4.87
CA ARG A 35 -12.00 13.80 -4.58
C ARG A 35 -11.64 14.57 -3.31
N VAL A 36 -11.22 13.89 -2.25
CA VAL A 36 -10.80 14.56 -1.01
C VAL A 36 -9.51 15.34 -1.22
N LEU A 37 -8.48 14.72 -1.79
CA LEU A 37 -7.20 15.40 -2.05
C LEU A 37 -7.40 16.65 -2.90
N ARG A 38 -8.21 16.57 -3.96
CA ARG A 38 -8.54 17.71 -4.82
C ARG A 38 -9.29 18.85 -4.13
N ARG A 39 -9.99 18.58 -3.04
CA ARG A 39 -10.74 19.59 -2.29
C ARG A 39 -9.90 20.25 -1.20
N THR A 40 -8.84 19.59 -0.73
CA THR A 40 -8.16 19.99 0.51
C THR A 40 -6.66 20.21 0.37
N LEU A 41 -6.00 19.55 -0.59
CA LEU A 41 -4.55 19.56 -0.69
C LEU A 41 -4.08 20.69 -1.62
N PRO A 42 -3.20 21.59 -1.18
CA PRO A 42 -2.56 22.54 -2.07
C PRO A 42 -1.69 21.85 -3.12
N VAL A 43 -1.63 22.45 -4.31
CA VAL A 43 -0.80 21.94 -5.42
C VAL A 43 0.71 22.00 -5.15
N SER A 44 1.13 22.82 -4.17
CA SER A 44 2.52 22.98 -3.76
C SER A 44 3.09 21.77 -3.02
N VAL A 45 2.24 20.91 -2.45
CA VAL A 45 2.70 19.65 -1.85
C VAL A 45 3.16 18.71 -2.97
N LEU A 46 4.31 18.06 -2.82
CA LEU A 46 4.87 17.22 -3.89
C LEU A 46 4.26 15.81 -3.92
N THR A 47 4.07 15.20 -2.75
CA THR A 47 3.69 13.79 -2.67
C THR A 47 2.77 13.48 -1.49
N VAL A 48 1.84 12.57 -1.75
CA VAL A 48 0.94 11.95 -0.79
C VAL A 48 1.36 10.49 -0.63
N ASN A 49 1.72 10.11 0.59
CA ASN A 49 2.18 8.77 0.92
C ASN A 49 1.18 8.09 1.86
N TYR A 50 0.46 7.10 1.35
CA TYR A 50 -0.56 6.42 2.13
C TYR A 50 0.07 5.50 3.19
N LEU A 51 -0.46 5.56 4.41
CA LEU A 51 -0.19 4.53 5.43
C LEU A 51 -0.99 3.26 5.13
N SER A 52 -0.49 2.10 5.57
CA SER A 52 -1.19 0.82 5.36
C SER A 52 -2.33 0.60 6.36
N GLY A 53 -2.30 1.21 7.55
CA GLY A 53 -3.43 1.20 8.49
C GLY A 53 -3.85 -0.19 8.99
N GLY A 54 -2.94 -1.17 8.97
CA GLY A 54 -3.23 -2.57 9.30
C GLY A 54 -3.89 -3.38 8.19
N GLN A 55 -4.06 -2.80 7.00
CA GLN A 55 -4.56 -3.51 5.82
C GLN A 55 -3.54 -4.58 5.37
N PRO A 56 -4.01 -5.73 4.86
CA PRO A 56 -3.17 -6.68 4.16
C PRO A 56 -2.49 -6.02 2.95
N LEU A 57 -1.30 -6.51 2.58
CA LEU A 57 -0.52 -5.96 1.46
C LEU A 57 -1.33 -5.92 0.16
N VAL A 58 -2.03 -7.01 -0.15
CA VAL A 58 -2.83 -7.11 -1.39
C VAL A 58 -3.93 -6.05 -1.43
N GLU A 59 -4.60 -5.78 -0.32
CA GLU A 59 -5.64 -4.76 -0.26
C GLU A 59 -5.06 -3.34 -0.35
N ALA A 60 -4.00 -3.06 0.42
CA ALA A 60 -3.36 -1.74 0.41
C ALA A 60 -2.78 -1.43 -0.99
N ALA A 61 -2.14 -2.42 -1.61
CA ALA A 61 -1.60 -2.32 -2.96
C ALA A 61 -2.72 -2.17 -4.01
N GLY A 62 -3.76 -3.00 -3.97
CA GLY A 62 -4.88 -2.92 -4.91
C GLY A 62 -5.62 -1.58 -4.85
N ARG A 63 -5.81 -1.03 -3.64
CA ARG A 63 -6.42 0.30 -3.45
C ARG A 63 -5.54 1.42 -4.00
N LEU A 64 -4.23 1.39 -3.73
CA LEU A 64 -3.28 2.38 -4.26
C LEU A 64 -3.18 2.31 -5.79
N ASP A 65 -3.15 1.09 -6.34
CA ASP A 65 -3.15 0.84 -7.78
C ASP A 65 -4.39 1.43 -8.46
N ALA A 66 -5.58 1.19 -7.90
CA ALA A 66 -6.83 1.76 -8.41
C ALA A 66 -6.83 3.31 -8.37
N ILE A 67 -6.30 3.91 -7.30
CA ILE A 67 -6.12 5.37 -7.19
C ILE A 67 -5.26 5.90 -8.34
N ASN A 68 -4.11 5.28 -8.59
CA ASN A 68 -3.18 5.72 -9.63
C ASN A 68 -3.73 5.47 -11.04
N LYS A 69 -4.38 4.34 -11.29
CA LYS A 69 -5.06 4.06 -12.57
C LYS A 69 -6.19 5.06 -12.84
N LEU A 70 -7.00 5.39 -11.84
CA LEU A 70 -8.06 6.38 -11.98
C LEU A 70 -7.50 7.78 -12.23
N LYS A 71 -6.42 8.18 -11.53
CA LYS A 71 -5.70 9.43 -11.80
C LYS A 71 -5.22 9.48 -13.26
N ALA A 72 -4.58 8.42 -13.75
CA ALA A 72 -4.12 8.34 -15.13
C ALA A 72 -5.27 8.47 -16.13
N ALA A 73 -6.36 7.72 -15.92
CA ALA A 73 -7.55 7.76 -16.77
C ALA A 73 -8.23 9.13 -16.80
N ARG A 74 -8.10 9.95 -15.75
CA ARG A 74 -8.72 11.27 -15.64
C ARG A 74 -7.81 12.43 -16.08
N GLY A 75 -6.64 12.16 -16.65
CA GLY A 75 -5.73 13.19 -17.17
C GLY A 75 -4.44 13.36 -16.38
N GLY A 76 -4.08 12.39 -15.53
CA GLY A 76 -2.79 12.34 -14.84
C GLY A 76 -2.55 13.54 -13.94
N ASP A 77 -1.38 14.16 -14.07
CA ASP A 77 -0.95 15.29 -13.24
C ASP A 77 -1.81 16.55 -13.45
N ARG A 78 -2.45 16.69 -14.62
CA ARG A 78 -3.43 17.78 -14.84
C ARG A 78 -4.68 17.62 -13.98
N TYR A 79 -5.04 16.37 -13.65
CA TYR A 79 -6.20 16.07 -12.82
C TYR A 79 -5.89 16.13 -11.32
N ALA A 80 -4.76 15.54 -10.92
CA ALA A 80 -4.27 15.56 -9.55
C ALA A 80 -2.74 15.67 -9.61
N PRO A 81 -2.13 16.81 -9.25
CA PRO A 81 -0.71 17.07 -9.54
C PRO A 81 0.25 16.35 -8.60
N TRP A 82 -0.27 15.68 -7.57
CA TRP A 82 0.54 15.02 -6.54
C TRP A 82 1.03 13.65 -7.00
N ASN A 83 2.26 13.31 -6.63
CA ASN A 83 2.72 11.94 -6.66
C ASN A 83 2.03 11.12 -5.55
N LEU A 84 1.29 10.07 -5.92
CA LEU A 84 0.52 9.22 -5.00
C LEU A 84 1.26 7.89 -4.77
N SER A 85 1.86 7.76 -3.60
CA SER A 85 2.75 6.63 -3.25
C SER A 85 2.42 6.06 -1.86
N PHE A 86 3.30 5.25 -1.31
CA PHE A 86 3.11 4.53 -0.05
C PHE A 86 4.17 4.85 1.00
N SER A 87 3.76 4.78 2.27
CA SER A 87 4.64 4.73 3.45
C SER A 87 4.18 3.57 4.33
N TRP A 88 4.55 2.35 3.94
CA TRP A 88 4.08 1.11 4.57
C TRP A 88 5.19 0.43 5.36
N SER A 89 4.88 0.08 6.61
CA SER A 89 5.71 -0.83 7.42
C SER A 89 4.94 -2.14 7.60
N ALA A 90 3.84 -2.14 8.35
CA ALA A 90 3.14 -3.36 8.72
C ALA A 90 2.74 -4.25 7.52
N ALA A 91 2.23 -3.67 6.44
CA ALA A 91 1.83 -4.43 5.25
C ALA A 91 3.02 -5.15 4.58
N ILE A 92 4.22 -4.57 4.64
CA ILE A 92 5.42 -5.11 3.99
C ILE A 92 6.19 -6.05 4.93
N GLN A 93 6.29 -5.69 6.21
CA GLN A 93 7.20 -6.33 7.16
C GLN A 93 6.52 -7.39 8.04
N MET A 94 5.24 -7.22 8.41
CA MET A 94 4.56 -8.21 9.26
C MET A 94 4.54 -9.62 8.67
N PRO A 95 4.30 -9.81 7.35
CA PRO A 95 4.36 -11.14 6.74
C PRO A 95 5.74 -11.81 6.84
N LEU A 96 6.81 -11.04 7.02
CA LEU A 96 8.16 -11.60 7.16
C LEU A 96 8.34 -12.33 8.49
N PHE A 97 7.67 -11.87 9.55
CA PHE A 97 7.77 -12.50 10.87
C PHE A 97 7.10 -13.88 10.90
N GLU A 98 6.15 -14.15 10.00
CA GLU A 98 5.55 -15.48 9.86
C GLU A 98 6.59 -16.51 9.39
N LEU A 99 7.60 -16.09 8.62
CA LEU A 99 8.70 -16.98 8.21
C LEU A 99 9.54 -17.45 9.39
N CYS A 100 9.58 -16.70 10.49
CA CYS A 100 10.32 -17.13 11.68
C CYS A 100 9.73 -18.40 12.31
N LYS A 101 8.44 -18.66 12.09
CA LYS A 101 7.73 -19.85 12.60
C LYS A 101 8.03 -21.10 11.77
N ASP A 102 8.55 -20.95 10.55
CA ASP A 102 8.91 -22.08 9.70
C ASP A 102 10.28 -22.64 10.11
N ALA A 103 10.28 -23.86 10.63
CA ALA A 103 11.48 -24.57 11.04
C ALA A 103 12.27 -25.16 9.86
N SER A 104 11.67 -25.24 8.67
CA SER A 104 12.31 -25.81 7.47
C SER A 104 13.24 -24.83 6.75
N LEU A 105 13.14 -23.54 7.03
CA LEU A 105 13.96 -22.50 6.39
C LEU A 105 15.39 -22.49 6.93
N GLU A 106 16.35 -22.23 6.04
CA GLU A 106 17.74 -21.99 6.42
C GLU A 106 17.84 -20.81 7.39
N ARG A 107 18.53 -21.01 8.52
CA ARG A 107 18.72 -20.00 9.56
C ARG A 107 20.15 -19.48 9.55
N ASP A 108 20.27 -18.16 9.68
CA ASP A 108 21.56 -17.52 9.88
C ASP A 108 22.15 -17.92 11.24
N ALA A 109 23.44 -18.27 11.26
CA ALA A 109 24.10 -18.80 12.45
C ALA A 109 24.22 -17.78 13.60
N SER A 110 24.27 -16.48 13.28
CA SER A 110 24.46 -15.42 14.28
C SER A 110 23.14 -14.95 14.91
N THR A 111 22.08 -14.88 14.10
CA THR A 111 20.77 -14.33 14.50
C THR A 111 19.72 -15.40 14.77
N GLY A 112 19.91 -16.62 14.25
CA GLY A 112 18.89 -17.68 14.27
C GLY A 112 17.68 -17.39 13.39
N LEU A 113 17.70 -16.31 12.61
CA LEU A 113 16.59 -15.85 11.77
C LEU A 113 16.72 -16.40 10.34
N PRO A 114 15.60 -16.64 9.63
CA PRO A 114 15.62 -17.05 8.23
C PRO A 114 15.89 -15.86 7.29
N LEU A 115 17.03 -15.18 7.47
CA LEU A 115 17.36 -13.88 6.84
C LEU A 115 17.25 -13.91 5.31
N LYS A 116 17.71 -14.98 4.66
CA LYS A 116 17.62 -15.12 3.20
C LYS A 116 16.17 -15.16 2.71
N ALA A 117 15.31 -15.91 3.39
CA ALA A 117 13.89 -16.00 3.05
C ALA A 117 13.17 -14.68 3.33
N MET A 118 13.45 -14.04 4.47
CA MET A 118 12.90 -12.73 4.82
C MET A 118 13.31 -11.64 3.82
N ALA A 119 14.58 -11.60 3.42
CA ALA A 119 15.06 -10.64 2.43
C ALA A 119 14.37 -10.83 1.06
N LYS A 120 14.24 -12.08 0.62
CA LYS A 120 13.52 -12.41 -0.62
C LYS A 120 12.06 -11.96 -0.57
N ALA A 121 11.36 -12.27 0.52
CA ALA A 121 9.96 -11.87 0.71
C ALA A 121 9.80 -10.35 0.83
N TYR A 122 10.74 -9.66 1.49
CA TYR A 122 10.73 -8.20 1.61
C TYR A 122 10.82 -7.52 0.24
N VAL A 123 11.75 -7.96 -0.61
CA VAL A 123 11.91 -7.44 -1.98
C VAL A 123 10.67 -7.74 -2.82
N ALA A 124 10.07 -8.94 -2.68
CA ALA A 124 8.82 -9.26 -3.37
C ALA A 124 7.67 -8.33 -2.94
N ASN A 125 7.52 -8.08 -1.64
CA ASN A 125 6.51 -7.18 -1.11
C ASN A 125 6.72 -5.72 -1.56
N LEU A 126 7.98 -5.26 -1.61
CA LEU A 126 8.32 -3.95 -2.15
C LEU A 126 8.00 -3.82 -3.64
N ARG A 127 8.19 -4.89 -4.43
CA ARG A 127 7.82 -4.89 -5.85
C ARG A 127 6.31 -4.69 -6.02
N VAL A 128 5.49 -5.40 -5.24
CA VAL A 128 4.04 -5.22 -5.24
C VAL A 128 3.66 -3.77 -4.89
N ALA A 129 4.27 -3.20 -3.86
CA ALA A 129 4.03 -1.81 -3.47
C ALA A 129 4.46 -0.81 -4.56
N SER A 130 5.59 -1.07 -5.23
CA SER A 130 6.09 -0.26 -6.34
C SER A 130 5.15 -0.31 -7.55
N GLU A 131 4.68 -1.50 -7.94
CA GLU A 131 3.72 -1.67 -9.03
C GLU A 131 2.40 -0.94 -8.75
N ALA A 132 1.94 -0.98 -7.49
CA ALA A 132 0.76 -0.23 -7.06
C ALA A 132 0.93 1.29 -7.15
N ALA A 133 2.09 1.81 -6.74
CA ALA A 133 2.40 3.24 -6.86
C ALA A 133 2.46 3.70 -8.33
N LEU A 134 2.83 2.80 -9.25
CA LEU A 134 2.84 3.07 -10.68
C LEU A 134 1.49 2.85 -11.37
N GLY A 135 0.50 2.27 -10.68
CA GLY A 135 -0.77 1.87 -11.29
C GLY A 135 -0.62 0.74 -12.31
N GLN A 136 0.34 -0.17 -12.08
CA GLN A 136 0.74 -1.23 -13.00
C GLN A 136 0.48 -2.64 -12.47
N MET A 137 -0.24 -2.80 -11.35
CA MET A 137 -0.54 -4.13 -10.84
C MET A 137 -1.39 -4.89 -11.87
N THR A 138 -0.99 -6.13 -12.14
CA THR A 138 -1.80 -7.05 -12.95
C THR A 138 -2.92 -7.62 -12.08
N LYS A 139 -4.07 -7.96 -12.67
CA LYS A 139 -5.25 -8.51 -11.96
C LYS A 139 -4.96 -9.84 -11.24
N ASN A 140 -3.80 -10.45 -11.47
CA ASN A 140 -3.43 -11.79 -11.01
C ASN A 140 -2.48 -11.80 -9.81
N VAL A 141 -2.36 -10.71 -9.04
CA VAL A 141 -1.75 -10.82 -7.70
C VAL A 141 -2.76 -11.51 -6.79
N SER A 142 -2.93 -12.82 -7.01
CA SER A 142 -3.59 -13.71 -6.08
C SER A 142 -2.86 -13.55 -4.75
N ALA A 143 -3.64 -13.31 -3.69
CA ALA A 143 -3.15 -13.42 -2.34
C ALA A 143 -2.36 -14.74 -2.24
N THR A 144 -1.09 -14.65 -1.87
CA THR A 144 -0.32 -15.84 -1.52
C THR A 144 -1.15 -16.57 -0.44
N PRO A 145 -1.33 -17.91 -0.50
CA PRO A 145 -2.35 -18.63 0.29
C PRO A 145 -2.22 -18.58 1.83
N GLN A 146 -1.43 -17.67 2.39
CA GLN A 146 -1.11 -17.60 3.82
C GLN A 146 -1.81 -16.48 4.58
N GLN A 147 -2.75 -15.74 3.98
CA GLN A 147 -3.50 -14.67 4.67
C GLN A 147 -4.98 -15.01 4.94
N ALA A 148 -5.44 -16.23 4.64
CA ALA A 148 -6.83 -16.66 4.87
C ALA A 148 -7.08 -17.32 6.25
N THR A 149 -6.07 -17.40 7.13
CA THR A 149 -6.16 -18.12 8.41
C THR A 149 -5.75 -17.25 9.58
N ALA A 150 -6.50 -16.18 9.85
CA ALA A 150 -6.45 -15.48 11.14
C ALA A 150 -7.69 -14.61 11.38
N ILE A 151 -8.90 -15.14 11.14
CA ILE A 151 -10.11 -14.63 11.77
C ILE A 151 -11.04 -15.82 12.04
N ASN A 152 -10.88 -16.41 13.23
CA ASN A 152 -11.92 -17.16 13.94
C ASN A 152 -12.01 -16.54 15.32
#